data_AF-A0A3S4F4E6-F1
#
_entry.id   AF-A0A3S4F4E6-F1
#
_cell.length_a   1.000
_cell.length_b   1.000
_cell.length_c   1.000
_cell.angle_alpha   90.00
_cell.angle_beta   90.00
_cell.angle_gamma   90.00
#
_symmetry.space_group_name_H-M   'P 1'
#
loop_
_entity.id
_entity.type
_entity.pdbx_description
1 polymer ?
#
loop_
_entity_poly.entity_id
_entity_poly.type
_entity_poly.pdbx_seq_one_letter_code
_entity_poly.pdbx_strand_id
1 'polypeptide(L)'
;MVPPLPDLPEIKVEVHPHVTAGSAAGAVPRLSVKGFVAGVVCSAIIAAVLWWWQVYPMQQQLARVNDTAQGAATVWLASPDLNRYGQRLQQLPDASPLQTLETGIQMMQIADSRWPESLQQQQATAQWNETLKTRAQNSPQMKGWQQTRQDLRAFAELLVQREQAKEGFTLSYIKTVVYQAERTLNQETPLESLLTQYQDAQAKGLTTGVLEKQINERLDGVLSRWLLLKNNITPETATGTTSGK
;
A
#
# COMPACT_ATOMS: atom_id res chain seq x y z
N MET A 1 -2.80 70.34 -0.59
CA MET A 1 -1.58 70.96 -0.03
C MET A 1 -0.54 69.87 0.07
N VAL A 2 0.40 69.81 -0.87
CA VAL A 2 1.62 69.00 -0.77
C VAL A 2 2.77 69.90 -1.16
N PRO A 3 3.72 70.10 -0.24
CA PRO A 3 5.13 70.22 -0.63
C PRO A 3 6.06 69.53 0.40
N PRO A 4 7.39 69.45 0.21
CA PRO A 4 8.13 69.22 -1.05
C PRO A 4 9.50 68.48 -0.90
N LEU A 5 10.21 68.41 -2.04
CA LEU A 5 11.68 68.42 -2.26
C LEU A 5 12.46 67.09 -1.97
N PRO A 6 13.67 66.87 -2.55
CA PRO A 6 14.10 67.08 -3.96
C PRO A 6 15.31 66.19 -4.45
N ASP A 7 15.61 66.27 -5.76
CA ASP A 7 16.96 66.43 -6.41
C ASP A 7 18.10 65.41 -6.19
N LEU A 8 18.94 64.96 -7.15
CA LEU A 8 19.64 65.48 -8.36
C LEU A 8 20.33 64.24 -9.07
N PRO A 9 21.19 64.33 -10.11
CA PRO A 9 21.08 64.94 -11.44
C PRO A 9 21.65 64.05 -12.60
N GLU A 10 21.59 64.60 -13.81
CA GLU A 10 21.93 64.11 -15.16
C GLU A 10 23.38 63.66 -15.41
N ILE A 11 23.57 62.73 -16.37
CA ILE A 11 24.71 62.79 -17.29
C ILE A 11 24.28 62.53 -18.75
N LYS A 12 24.58 63.57 -19.54
CA LYS A 12 24.48 63.83 -20.97
C LYS A 12 25.29 62.82 -21.81
N VAL A 13 24.73 62.32 -22.92
CA VAL A 13 25.51 61.70 -24.01
C VAL A 13 25.29 62.50 -25.29
N GLU A 14 26.37 63.12 -25.71
CA GLU A 14 26.51 64.04 -26.82
C GLU A 14 26.64 63.25 -28.13
N VAL A 15 25.72 63.47 -29.07
CA VAL A 15 25.74 62.87 -30.40
C VAL A 15 26.42 63.83 -31.36
N HIS A 16 27.61 63.49 -31.83
CA HIS A 16 28.22 64.15 -33.00
C HIS A 16 28.07 63.27 -34.24
N PRO A 17 27.37 63.74 -35.29
CA PRO A 17 27.44 63.15 -36.61
C PRO A 17 28.54 63.81 -37.46
N HIS A 18 28.79 63.21 -38.64
CA HIS A 18 29.66 63.65 -39.76
C HIS A 18 31.07 63.01 -39.75
N VAL A 19 31.64 62.43 -40.80
CA VAL A 19 31.47 62.53 -42.27
C VAL A 19 31.83 61.17 -42.92
N THR A 20 31.13 60.85 -44.00
CA THR A 20 31.31 59.75 -44.97
C THR A 20 32.62 59.84 -45.78
N ALA A 21 33.33 58.71 -45.99
CA ALA A 21 33.79 58.24 -47.31
C ALA A 21 34.81 57.08 -47.17
N GLY A 22 34.58 55.98 -47.87
CA GLY A 22 35.60 54.97 -48.12
C GLY A 22 35.08 53.55 -48.29
N SER A 23 34.78 53.17 -49.52
CA SER A 23 34.44 51.81 -49.97
C SER A 23 35.29 50.69 -49.36
N ALA A 24 34.63 49.63 -48.89
CA ALA A 24 35.05 48.25 -49.14
C ALA A 24 33.83 47.33 -49.09
N ALA A 25 33.59 46.65 -50.20
CA ALA A 25 32.57 45.63 -50.35
C ALA A 25 32.92 44.36 -49.55
N GLY A 26 31.87 43.68 -49.07
CA GLY A 26 31.92 42.34 -48.46
C GLY A 26 31.33 42.36 -47.05
N ALA A 27 30.34 41.56 -46.67
CA ALA A 27 29.76 40.37 -47.27
C ALA A 27 28.32 40.24 -46.76
N VAL A 28 27.43 39.70 -47.61
CA VAL A 28 26.14 39.18 -47.17
C VAL A 28 26.43 38.05 -46.17
N PRO A 29 25.78 37.98 -44.99
CA PRO A 29 26.06 36.93 -44.04
C PRO A 29 25.60 35.61 -44.64
N ARG A 30 26.56 34.81 -45.12
CA ARG A 30 26.34 33.38 -45.40
C ARG A 30 25.88 32.77 -44.09
N LEU A 31 24.59 32.46 -44.00
CA LEU A 31 24.05 31.66 -42.92
C LEU A 31 24.79 30.31 -42.97
N SER A 32 25.80 30.18 -42.12
CA SER A 32 26.70 29.03 -42.12
C SER A 32 25.90 27.83 -41.64
N VAL A 33 25.47 27.00 -42.58
CA VAL A 33 24.79 25.70 -42.32
C VAL A 33 25.58 24.86 -41.30
N LYS A 34 26.91 25.03 -41.24
CA LYS A 34 27.78 24.42 -40.23
C LYS A 34 27.43 24.81 -38.78
N GLY A 35 27.04 26.07 -38.53
CA GLY A 35 26.63 26.54 -37.20
C GLY A 35 25.28 25.98 -36.78
N PHE A 36 24.35 25.83 -37.72
CA PHE A 36 23.05 25.21 -37.48
C PHE A 36 23.18 23.70 -37.18
N VAL A 37 23.99 22.98 -37.97
CA VAL A 37 24.26 21.55 -37.73
C VAL A 37 24.96 21.34 -36.38
N ALA A 38 25.91 22.20 -36.01
CA ALA A 38 26.55 22.15 -34.69
C ALA A 38 25.56 22.40 -33.55
N GLY A 39 24.65 23.36 -33.70
CA GLY A 39 23.57 23.62 -32.75
C GLY A 39 22.63 22.42 -32.57
N VAL A 40 22.18 21.81 -33.67
CA VAL A 40 21.30 20.61 -33.64
C VAL A 40 21.97 19.43 -32.95
N VAL A 41 23.26 19.20 -33.22
CA VAL A 41 24.02 18.13 -32.55
C VAL A 41 24.17 18.40 -31.05
N CYS A 42 24.49 19.64 -30.65
CA CYS A 42 24.55 20.01 -29.23
C CYS A 42 23.20 19.83 -28.52
N SER A 43 22.10 20.28 -29.12
CA SER A 43 20.76 20.09 -28.57
C SER A 43 20.37 18.61 -28.46
N ALA A 44 20.72 17.78 -29.44
CA ALA A 44 20.48 16.34 -29.39
C ALA A 44 21.27 15.65 -28.26
N ILE A 45 22.52 16.05 -28.03
CA ILE A 45 23.34 15.53 -26.92
C ILE A 45 22.73 15.94 -25.57
N ILE A 46 22.34 17.20 -25.41
CA ILE A 46 21.70 17.67 -24.17
C ILE A 46 20.38 16.92 -23.93
N ALA A 47 19.57 16.73 -24.97
CA ALA A 47 18.33 15.96 -24.87
C ALA A 47 18.60 14.49 -24.50
N ALA A 48 19.62 13.86 -25.07
CA ALA A 48 20.01 12.49 -24.72
C ALA A 48 20.53 12.36 -23.28
N VAL A 49 21.30 13.33 -22.80
CA VAL A 49 21.79 13.38 -21.41
C VAL A 49 20.64 13.60 -20.43
N LEU A 50 19.72 14.52 -20.73
CA LEU A 50 18.51 14.74 -19.92
C LEU A 50 17.59 13.51 -19.93
N TRP A 51 17.43 12.85 -21.07
CA TRP A 51 16.68 11.60 -21.19
C TRP A 51 17.31 10.48 -20.36
N TRP A 52 18.63 10.33 -20.43
CA TRP A 52 19.38 9.36 -19.64
C TRP A 52 19.29 9.65 -18.14
N TRP A 53 19.28 10.92 -17.74
CA TRP A 53 19.20 11.30 -16.33
C TRP A 53 17.78 11.21 -15.76
N GLN A 54 16.74 11.52 -16.54
CA GLN A 54 15.38 11.66 -16.02
C GLN A 54 14.47 10.46 -16.32
N VAL A 55 14.57 9.89 -17.52
CA VAL A 55 13.66 8.81 -17.98
C VAL A 55 14.20 7.44 -17.61
N TYR A 56 15.51 7.23 -17.76
CA TYR A 56 16.15 5.93 -17.47
C TYR A 56 15.99 5.46 -16.01
N PRO A 57 16.23 6.28 -14.97
CA PRO A 57 16.01 5.82 -13.59
C PRO A 57 14.53 5.62 -13.27
N MET A 58 13.61 6.34 -13.92
CA MET A 58 12.17 6.09 -13.78
C MET A 58 11.77 4.74 -14.40
N GLN A 59 12.33 4.35 -15.54
CA GLN A 59 12.04 3.05 -16.15
C GLN A 59 12.49 1.88 -15.27
N GLN A 60 13.59 2.02 -14.54
CA GLN A 60 14.03 0.99 -13.58
C GLN A 60 13.11 0.89 -12.36
N GLN A 61 12.58 2.01 -11.89
CA GLN A 61 11.57 2.01 -10.82
C GLN A 61 10.25 1.41 -11.31
N LEU A 62 9.83 1.71 -12.54
CA LEU A 62 8.65 1.10 -13.17
C LEU A 62 8.85 -0.40 -13.43
N ALA A 63 10.07 -0.84 -13.76
CA ALA A 63 10.37 -2.27 -13.89
C ALA A 63 10.18 -2.99 -12.54
N ARG A 64 10.74 -2.45 -11.45
CA ARG A 64 10.52 -3.04 -10.10
C ARG A 64 9.06 -3.02 -9.66
N VAL A 65 8.30 -1.98 -10.01
CA VAL A 65 6.86 -1.91 -9.71
C VAL A 65 6.09 -2.91 -10.58
N ASN A 66 6.45 -3.07 -11.85
CA ASN A 66 5.88 -4.06 -12.76
C ASN A 66 6.31 -5.50 -12.46
N ASP A 67 7.36 -5.72 -11.65
CA ASP A 67 7.70 -7.04 -11.11
C ASP A 67 6.75 -7.48 -9.99
N THR A 68 5.97 -6.55 -9.44
CA THR A 68 4.87 -6.86 -8.52
C THR A 68 3.56 -6.99 -9.30
N ALA A 69 2.77 -8.02 -9.01
CA ALA A 69 1.50 -8.26 -9.70
C ALA A 69 0.53 -7.06 -9.60
N GLN A 70 0.49 -6.38 -8.45
CA GLN A 70 -0.33 -5.18 -8.25
C GLN A 70 0.21 -3.95 -9.01
N GLY A 71 1.53 -3.75 -9.02
CA GLY A 71 2.14 -2.65 -9.79
C GLY A 71 2.06 -2.87 -11.30
N ALA A 72 2.14 -4.10 -11.78
CA ALA A 72 1.93 -4.45 -13.18
C ALA A 72 0.49 -4.18 -13.64
N ALA A 73 -0.48 -4.47 -12.76
CA ALA A 73 -1.89 -4.20 -13.05
C ALA A 73 -2.21 -2.71 -13.06
N THR A 74 -1.68 -1.91 -12.12
CA THR A 74 -1.87 -0.44 -12.15
C THR A 74 -1.22 0.20 -13.38
N VAL A 75 -0.05 -0.27 -13.79
CA VAL A 75 0.59 0.15 -15.06
C VAL A 75 -0.26 -0.26 -16.27
N TRP A 76 -0.86 -1.45 -16.28
CA TRP A 76 -1.80 -1.86 -17.34
C TRP A 76 -3.04 -0.97 -17.39
N LEU A 77 -3.62 -0.60 -16.24
CA LEU A 77 -4.78 0.29 -16.18
C LEU A 77 -4.47 1.68 -16.75
N ALA A 78 -3.23 2.15 -16.61
CA ALA A 78 -2.77 3.41 -17.20
C ALA A 78 -2.42 3.28 -18.70
N SER A 79 -1.92 2.12 -19.15
CA SER A 79 -1.61 1.85 -20.55
C SER A 79 -2.03 0.41 -20.92
N PRO A 80 -3.29 0.22 -21.36
CA PRO A 80 -3.82 -1.10 -21.66
C PRO A 80 -3.13 -1.73 -22.87
N ASP A 81 -2.70 -2.97 -22.74
CA ASP A 81 -2.12 -3.78 -23.81
C ASP A 81 -2.74 -5.17 -23.82
N LEU A 82 -3.32 -5.55 -24.96
CA LEU A 82 -3.99 -6.84 -25.13
C LEU A 82 -3.01 -8.01 -25.08
N ASN A 83 -1.77 -7.83 -25.57
CA ASN A 83 -0.80 -8.92 -25.68
C ASN A 83 -0.38 -9.45 -24.30
N ARG A 84 -0.37 -8.57 -23.29
CA ARG A 84 0.02 -8.90 -21.91
C ARG A 84 -1.18 -9.11 -20.99
N TYR A 85 -2.41 -8.83 -21.45
CA TYR A 85 -3.61 -8.90 -20.62
C TYR A 85 -3.83 -10.29 -20.02
N GLY A 86 -3.81 -11.33 -20.85
CA GLY A 86 -4.04 -12.71 -20.39
C GLY A 86 -2.99 -13.17 -19.37
N GLN A 87 -1.71 -12.92 -19.66
CA GLN A 87 -0.62 -13.23 -18.74
C GLN A 87 -0.72 -12.45 -17.42
N ARG A 88 -1.08 -11.16 -17.47
CA ARG A 88 -1.26 -10.32 -16.28
C ARG A 88 -2.43 -10.80 -15.42
N LEU A 89 -3.56 -11.15 -16.02
CA LEU A 89 -4.68 -11.71 -15.28
C LEU A 89 -4.36 -13.03 -14.62
N GLN A 90 -3.54 -13.87 -15.26
CA GLN A 90 -3.11 -15.15 -14.68
C GLN A 90 -2.17 -14.97 -13.49
N GLN A 91 -1.37 -13.90 -13.46
CA GLN A 91 -0.41 -13.62 -12.38
C GLN A 91 -1.04 -12.94 -11.15
N LEU A 92 -2.20 -12.29 -11.30
CA LEU A 92 -2.85 -11.56 -10.20
C LEU A 92 -3.31 -12.46 -9.04
N PRO A 93 -3.94 -13.62 -9.27
CA PRO A 93 -4.33 -14.53 -8.19
C PRO A 93 -3.15 -15.10 -7.40
N ASP A 94 -1.99 -15.24 -8.05
CA ASP A 94 -0.76 -15.73 -7.42
C ASP A 94 -0.10 -14.68 -6.52
N ALA A 95 -0.57 -13.43 -6.58
CA ALA A 95 -0.06 -12.35 -5.74
C ALA A 95 -0.44 -12.58 -4.27
N SER A 96 0.56 -12.48 -3.39
CA SER A 96 0.32 -12.56 -1.96
C SER A 96 -0.54 -11.38 -1.48
N PRO A 97 -1.67 -11.61 -0.79
CA PRO A 97 -2.46 -10.52 -0.19
C PRO A 97 -1.70 -9.80 0.95
N LEU A 98 -0.59 -10.36 1.43
CA LEU A 98 0.29 -9.70 2.39
C LEU A 98 1.29 -8.73 1.77
N GLN A 99 1.48 -8.73 0.45
CA GLN A 99 2.61 -8.04 -0.19
C GLN A 99 2.70 -6.55 0.21
N THR A 100 1.58 -5.85 0.31
CA THR A 100 1.53 -4.45 0.74
C THR A 100 2.00 -4.27 2.19
N LEU A 101 1.62 -5.18 3.09
CA LEU A 101 2.04 -5.14 4.49
C LEU A 101 3.52 -5.50 4.63
N GLU A 102 4.00 -6.48 3.87
CA GLU A 102 5.43 -6.86 3.81
C GLU A 102 6.29 -5.73 3.25
N THR A 103 5.78 -5.00 2.26
CA THR A 103 6.42 -3.77 1.75
C THR A 103 6.54 -2.73 2.86
N GLY A 104 5.52 -2.58 3.71
CA GLY A 104 5.59 -1.72 4.91
C GLY A 104 6.73 -2.09 5.85
N ILE A 105 6.96 -3.39 6.10
CA ILE A 105 8.10 -3.86 6.90
C ILE A 105 9.44 -3.48 6.26
N GLN A 106 9.57 -3.66 4.94
CA GLN A 106 10.79 -3.25 4.22
C GLN A 106 11.01 -1.74 4.28
N MET A 107 9.95 -0.94 4.15
CA MET A 107 10.01 0.51 4.28
C MET A 107 10.53 0.92 5.66
N MET A 108 10.05 0.28 6.73
CA MET A 108 10.53 0.55 8.08
C MET A 108 12.02 0.22 8.22
N GLN A 109 12.47 -0.93 7.73
CA GLN A 109 13.89 -1.33 7.79
C GLN A 109 14.79 -0.36 7.04
N ILE A 110 14.38 0.06 5.84
CA ILE A 110 15.13 1.06 5.06
C ILE A 110 15.15 2.40 5.80
N ALA A 111 14.01 2.84 6.36
CA ALA A 111 13.92 4.10 7.07
C ALA A 111 14.78 4.11 8.35
N ASP A 112 14.80 3.00 9.09
CA ASP A 112 15.64 2.80 10.27
C ASP A 112 17.14 2.87 9.92
N SER A 113 17.55 2.21 8.82
CA SER A 113 18.95 2.25 8.36
C SER A 113 19.40 3.63 7.86
N ARG A 114 18.48 4.42 7.30
CA ARG A 114 18.81 5.69 6.62
C ARG A 114 18.63 6.92 7.51
N TRP A 115 17.69 6.86 8.45
CA TRP A 115 17.34 7.96 9.34
C TRP A 115 17.09 7.49 10.78
N PRO A 116 18.07 6.84 11.44
CA PRO A 116 17.88 6.22 12.75
C PRO A 116 17.51 7.22 13.86
N GLU A 117 18.04 8.45 13.78
CA GLU A 117 17.80 9.50 14.79
C GLU A 117 16.61 10.41 14.46
N SER A 118 15.87 10.13 13.38
CA SER A 118 14.74 10.97 12.97
C SER A 118 13.49 10.69 13.81
N LEU A 119 13.07 11.68 14.60
CA LEU A 119 11.84 11.59 15.38
C LEU A 119 10.60 11.32 14.49
N GLN A 120 10.56 11.90 13.29
CA GLN A 120 9.45 11.70 12.35
C GLN A 120 9.35 10.24 11.89
N GLN A 121 10.49 9.60 11.61
CA GLN A 121 10.54 8.19 11.22
C GLN A 121 10.10 7.29 12.37
N GLN A 122 10.59 7.55 13.58
CA GLN A 122 10.26 6.75 14.76
C GLN A 122 8.75 6.82 15.08
N GLN A 123 8.16 8.02 15.02
CA GLN A 123 6.73 8.21 15.23
C GLN A 123 5.87 7.50 14.19
N ALA A 124 6.20 7.64 12.89
CA ALA A 124 5.46 6.97 11.82
C ALA A 124 5.54 5.43 11.95
N THR A 125 6.73 4.92 12.30
CA THR A 125 6.97 3.49 12.54
C THR A 125 6.18 2.97 13.73
N ALA A 126 6.15 3.73 14.84
CA ALA A 126 5.39 3.38 16.03
C ALA A 126 3.87 3.34 15.75
N GLN A 127 3.34 4.34 15.04
CA GLN A 127 1.92 4.38 14.66
C GLN A 127 1.52 3.22 13.76
N TRP A 128 2.38 2.87 12.79
CA TRP A 128 2.16 1.72 11.92
C TRP A 128 2.14 0.41 12.69
N ASN A 129 3.13 0.18 13.56
CA ASN A 129 3.19 -1.02 14.40
C ASN A 129 1.98 -1.13 15.33
N GLU A 130 1.56 -0.03 15.96
CA GLU A 130 0.38 -0.02 16.82
C GLU A 130 -0.90 -0.33 16.03
N THR A 131 -1.00 0.20 14.81
CA THR A 131 -2.12 -0.12 13.90
C THR A 131 -2.15 -1.61 13.57
N LEU A 132 -1.02 -2.21 13.21
CA LEU A 132 -0.94 -3.65 12.94
C LEU A 132 -1.32 -4.49 14.16
N LYS A 133 -0.82 -4.11 15.34
CA LYS A 133 -1.09 -4.79 16.59
C LYS A 133 -2.57 -4.72 16.97
N THR A 134 -3.16 -3.52 16.93
CA THR A 134 -4.58 -3.30 17.21
C THR A 134 -5.46 -4.09 16.25
N ARG A 135 -5.17 -4.05 14.93
CA ARG A 135 -5.90 -4.85 13.93
C ARG A 135 -5.80 -6.35 14.21
N ALA A 136 -4.61 -6.84 14.51
CA ALA A 136 -4.38 -8.26 14.81
C ALA A 136 -5.10 -8.71 16.09
N GLN A 137 -5.15 -7.86 17.12
CA GLN A 137 -5.87 -8.13 18.37
C GLN A 137 -7.40 -8.13 18.18
N ASN A 138 -7.91 -7.26 17.32
CA ASN A 138 -9.34 -7.19 16.98
C ASN A 138 -9.79 -8.31 16.02
N SER A 139 -8.85 -9.07 15.44
CA SER A 139 -9.16 -10.27 14.68
C SER A 139 -9.67 -11.37 15.61
N PRO A 140 -10.83 -11.99 15.32
CA PRO A 140 -11.33 -13.12 16.12
C PRO A 140 -10.31 -14.25 16.17
N GLN A 141 -10.21 -14.92 17.31
CA GLN A 141 -9.30 -16.05 17.48
C GLN A 141 -9.92 -17.38 17.07
N MET A 142 -11.23 -17.41 16.85
CA MET A 142 -12.05 -18.59 16.53
C MET A 142 -11.90 -19.70 17.57
N LYS A 143 -11.60 -19.33 18.82
CA LYS A 143 -11.39 -20.28 19.92
C LYS A 143 -12.69 -20.99 20.26
N GLY A 144 -13.81 -20.25 20.30
CA GLY A 144 -15.13 -20.82 20.52
C GLY A 144 -15.48 -21.86 19.44
N TRP A 145 -15.21 -21.54 18.18
CA TRP A 145 -15.46 -22.48 17.07
C TRP A 145 -14.64 -23.76 17.19
N GLN A 146 -13.35 -23.67 17.53
CA GLN A 146 -12.51 -24.85 17.75
C GLN A 146 -12.99 -25.67 18.94
N GLN A 147 -13.34 -25.01 20.05
CA GLN A 147 -13.87 -25.65 21.25
C GLN A 147 -15.17 -26.39 20.94
N THR A 148 -16.13 -25.75 20.26
CA THR A 148 -17.40 -26.40 19.91
C THR A 148 -17.18 -27.64 19.05
N ARG A 149 -16.23 -27.62 18.10
CA ARG A 149 -15.91 -28.82 17.31
C ARG A 149 -15.36 -29.96 18.17
N GLN A 150 -14.53 -29.65 19.15
CA GLN A 150 -14.00 -30.64 20.08
C GLN A 150 -15.10 -31.19 21.00
N ASP A 151 -15.92 -30.31 21.57
CA ASP A 151 -17.04 -30.67 22.46
C ASP A 151 -18.07 -31.56 21.75
N LEU A 152 -18.44 -31.20 20.51
CA LEU A 152 -19.38 -32.00 19.72
C LEU A 152 -18.79 -33.37 19.35
N ARG A 153 -17.48 -33.44 19.12
CA ARG A 153 -16.82 -34.73 18.86
C ARG A 153 -16.78 -35.61 20.10
N ALA A 154 -16.41 -35.04 21.25
CA ALA A 154 -16.46 -35.75 22.53
C ALA A 154 -17.89 -36.21 22.87
N PHE A 155 -18.90 -35.37 22.59
CA PHE A 155 -20.29 -35.75 22.74
C PHE A 155 -20.69 -36.91 21.81
N ALA A 156 -20.26 -36.90 20.54
CA ALA A 156 -20.50 -38.00 19.62
C ALA A 156 -19.85 -39.32 20.09
N GLU A 157 -18.65 -39.26 20.67
CA GLU A 157 -17.99 -40.43 21.27
C GLU A 157 -18.78 -40.98 22.48
N LEU A 158 -19.31 -40.08 23.33
CA LEU A 158 -20.21 -40.46 24.43
C LEU A 158 -21.51 -41.08 23.91
N LEU A 159 -22.06 -40.62 22.78
CA LEU A 159 -23.23 -41.22 22.14
C LEU A 159 -22.97 -42.69 21.83
N VAL A 160 -21.85 -42.99 21.19
CA VAL A 160 -21.45 -44.38 20.85
C VAL A 160 -21.22 -45.22 22.10
N GLN A 161 -20.53 -44.66 23.11
CA GLN A 161 -20.26 -45.39 24.36
C GLN A 161 -21.55 -45.81 25.09
N ARG A 162 -22.51 -44.90 25.21
CA ARG A 162 -23.79 -45.17 25.88
C ARG A 162 -24.65 -46.13 25.08
N GLU A 163 -24.65 -46.01 23.75
CA GLU A 163 -25.32 -46.97 22.87
C GLU A 163 -24.78 -48.40 23.09
N GLN A 164 -23.45 -48.56 23.14
CA GLN A 164 -22.81 -49.86 23.44
C GLN A 164 -23.17 -50.38 24.84
N ALA A 165 -23.26 -49.49 25.81
CA ALA A 165 -23.70 -49.82 27.17
C ALA A 165 -25.22 -50.09 27.28
N LYS A 166 -25.99 -49.92 26.20
CA LYS A 166 -27.46 -49.95 26.16
C LYS A 166 -28.09 -48.93 27.13
N GLU A 167 -27.37 -47.83 27.39
CA GLU A 167 -27.81 -46.72 28.21
C GLU A 167 -28.32 -45.57 27.32
N GLY A 168 -29.41 -44.93 27.73
CA GLY A 168 -29.95 -43.76 27.02
C GLY A 168 -29.35 -42.45 27.53
N PHE A 169 -29.56 -41.39 26.76
CA PHE A 169 -29.37 -40.01 27.22
C PHE A 169 -30.70 -39.37 27.62
N THR A 170 -30.65 -38.46 28.58
CA THR A 170 -31.80 -37.62 28.87
C THR A 170 -31.91 -36.51 27.83
N LEU A 171 -33.15 -36.14 27.48
CA LEU A 171 -33.41 -34.99 26.62
C LEU A 171 -32.81 -33.69 27.20
N SER A 172 -32.77 -33.58 28.53
CA SER A 172 -32.17 -32.44 29.22
C SER A 172 -30.67 -32.34 28.94
N TYR A 173 -29.95 -33.46 28.98
CA TYR A 173 -28.51 -33.47 28.68
C TYR A 173 -28.22 -33.04 27.24
N ILE A 174 -28.99 -33.56 26.27
CA ILE A 174 -28.84 -33.19 24.85
C ILE A 174 -29.09 -31.68 24.68
N LYS A 175 -30.15 -31.14 25.29
CA LYS A 175 -30.43 -29.69 25.25
C LYS A 175 -29.26 -28.87 25.79
N THR A 176 -28.66 -29.28 26.90
CA THR A 176 -27.50 -28.59 27.49
C THR A 176 -26.32 -28.54 26.52
N VAL A 177 -25.98 -29.66 25.89
CA VAL A 177 -24.87 -29.71 24.91
C VAL A 177 -25.17 -28.83 23.69
N VAL A 178 -26.39 -28.88 23.16
CA VAL A 178 -26.81 -28.06 22.01
C VAL A 178 -26.74 -26.57 22.34
N TYR A 179 -27.32 -26.12 23.45
CA TYR A 179 -27.27 -24.71 23.84
C TYR A 179 -25.85 -24.23 24.14
N GLN A 180 -25.00 -25.09 24.72
CA GLN A 180 -23.61 -24.75 24.94
C GLN A 180 -22.84 -24.60 23.61
N ALA A 181 -23.12 -25.46 22.63
CA ALA A 181 -22.55 -25.36 21.29
C ALA A 181 -22.99 -24.06 20.59
N GLU A 182 -24.28 -23.75 20.58
CA GLU A 182 -24.82 -22.51 20.01
C GLU A 182 -24.20 -21.27 20.68
N ARG A 183 -24.19 -21.24 22.02
CA ARG A 183 -23.62 -20.12 22.78
C ARG A 183 -22.16 -19.90 22.43
N THR A 184 -21.39 -20.98 22.35
CA THR A 184 -19.94 -20.90 22.06
C THR A 184 -19.67 -20.49 20.62
N LEU A 185 -20.46 -20.98 19.64
CA LEU A 185 -20.37 -20.56 18.24
C LEU A 185 -20.75 -19.09 18.04
N ASN A 186 -21.70 -18.58 18.82
CA ASN A 186 -22.17 -17.20 18.73
C ASN A 186 -21.22 -16.18 19.40
N GLN A 187 -20.14 -16.62 20.06
CA GLN A 187 -19.15 -15.69 20.64
C GLN A 187 -18.35 -14.94 19.56
N GLU A 188 -18.05 -15.61 18.46
CA GLU A 188 -17.26 -15.06 17.35
C GLU A 188 -17.87 -15.49 16.02
N THR A 189 -18.31 -14.53 15.21
CA THR A 189 -18.84 -14.83 13.86
C THR A 189 -17.69 -15.03 12.87
N PRO A 190 -17.62 -16.18 12.16
CA PRO A 190 -16.64 -16.41 11.11
C PRO A 190 -16.74 -15.42 9.95
N LEU A 191 -15.60 -15.10 9.34
CA LEU A 191 -15.56 -14.21 8.18
C LEU A 191 -16.40 -14.76 7.02
N GLU A 192 -16.36 -16.07 6.82
CA GLU A 192 -17.13 -16.80 5.81
C GLU A 192 -18.64 -16.63 6.04
N SER A 193 -19.09 -16.57 7.31
CA SER A 193 -20.50 -16.29 7.63
C SER A 193 -20.88 -14.85 7.30
N LEU A 194 -19.99 -13.88 7.53
CA LEU A 194 -20.22 -12.48 7.14
C LEU A 194 -20.29 -12.33 5.61
N LEU A 195 -19.47 -13.05 4.87
CA LEU A 195 -19.51 -13.07 3.40
C LEU A 195 -20.84 -13.65 2.88
N THR A 196 -21.33 -14.75 3.46
CA THR A 196 -22.65 -15.30 3.11
C THR A 196 -23.78 -14.31 3.42
N GLN A 197 -23.73 -13.65 4.58
CA GLN A 197 -24.70 -12.61 4.93
C GLN A 197 -24.68 -11.44 3.95
N TYR A 198 -23.49 -11.05 3.46
CA TYR A 198 -23.34 -9.99 2.48
C TYR A 198 -23.97 -10.38 1.13
N GLN A 199 -23.70 -11.60 0.68
CA GLN A 199 -24.30 -12.16 -0.52
C GLN A 199 -25.83 -12.19 -0.43
N ASP A 200 -26.38 -12.66 0.69
CA ASP A 200 -27.83 -12.71 0.91
C ASP A 200 -28.46 -11.31 0.98
N ALA A 201 -27.80 -10.35 1.61
CA ALA A 201 -28.25 -8.97 1.68
C ALA A 201 -28.24 -8.29 0.30
N GLN A 202 -27.18 -8.51 -0.48
CA GLN A 202 -27.06 -8.02 -1.85
C GLN A 202 -28.17 -8.59 -2.75
N ALA A 203 -28.42 -9.91 -2.65
CA ALA A 203 -29.49 -10.58 -3.42
C ALA A 203 -30.89 -10.03 -3.10
N LYS A 204 -31.10 -9.49 -1.89
CA LYS A 204 -32.34 -8.87 -1.44
C LYS A 204 -32.42 -7.35 -1.70
N GLY A 205 -31.39 -6.76 -2.30
CA GLY A 205 -31.32 -5.31 -2.54
C GLY A 205 -31.21 -4.46 -1.27
N LEU A 206 -30.71 -5.04 -0.16
CA LEU A 206 -30.52 -4.34 1.09
C LEU A 206 -29.20 -3.53 1.08
N THR A 207 -29.13 -2.47 1.89
CA THR A 207 -27.90 -1.70 2.06
C THR A 207 -26.83 -2.53 2.78
N THR A 208 -25.67 -2.71 2.15
CA THR A 208 -24.59 -3.59 2.64
C THR A 208 -23.38 -2.85 3.22
N GLY A 209 -23.35 -1.51 3.21
CA GLY A 209 -22.14 -0.74 3.55
C GLY A 209 -21.56 -0.99 4.94
N VAL A 210 -22.40 -1.22 5.96
CA VAL A 210 -21.92 -1.57 7.31
C VAL A 210 -21.25 -2.94 7.31
N LEU A 211 -21.85 -3.91 6.62
CA LEU A 211 -21.33 -5.27 6.52
C LEU A 211 -20.04 -5.33 5.69
N GLU A 212 -19.96 -4.54 4.61
CA GLU A 212 -18.74 -4.38 3.83
C GLU A 212 -17.59 -3.84 4.66
N LYS A 213 -17.83 -2.77 5.43
CA LYS A 213 -16.85 -2.21 6.36
C LYS A 213 -16.39 -3.27 7.37
N GLN A 214 -17.33 -3.99 7.97
CA GLN A 214 -17.02 -5.05 8.92
C GLN A 214 -16.16 -6.16 8.28
N ILE A 215 -16.48 -6.58 7.07
CA ILE A 215 -15.70 -7.59 6.31
C ILE A 215 -14.28 -7.09 6.06
N ASN A 216 -14.12 -5.83 5.61
CA ASN A 216 -12.81 -5.23 5.35
C ASN A 216 -11.97 -5.14 6.62
N GLU A 217 -12.55 -4.70 7.74
CA GLU A 217 -11.87 -4.67 9.05
C GLU A 217 -11.44 -6.07 9.52
N ARG A 218 -12.28 -7.09 9.29
CA ARG A 218 -11.94 -8.49 9.61
C ARG A 218 -10.81 -9.02 8.73
N LEU A 219 -10.83 -8.74 7.42
CA LEU A 219 -9.75 -9.09 6.50
C LEU A 219 -8.43 -8.43 6.90
N ASP A 220 -8.44 -7.13 7.15
CA ASP A 220 -7.28 -6.37 7.61
C ASP A 220 -6.72 -6.93 8.93
N GLY A 221 -7.61 -7.29 9.86
CA GLY A 221 -7.24 -7.93 11.13
C GLY A 221 -6.53 -9.27 10.94
N VAL A 222 -7.11 -10.14 10.10
CA VAL A 222 -6.53 -11.46 9.81
C VAL A 222 -5.18 -11.33 9.11
N LEU A 223 -5.05 -10.44 8.11
CA LEU A 223 -3.79 -10.19 7.41
C LEU A 223 -2.72 -9.63 8.34
N SER A 224 -3.08 -8.66 9.20
CA SER A 224 -2.16 -8.10 10.19
C SER A 224 -1.68 -9.17 11.18
N ARG A 225 -2.60 -10.01 11.67
CA ARG A 225 -2.26 -11.13 12.56
C ARG A 225 -1.36 -12.15 11.88
N TRP A 226 -1.65 -12.51 10.64
CA TRP A 226 -0.82 -13.44 9.85
C TRP A 226 0.59 -12.90 9.63
N LEU A 227 0.72 -11.62 9.29
CA LEU A 227 2.03 -10.95 9.16
C LEU A 227 2.83 -11.00 10.47
N LEU A 228 2.21 -10.68 11.60
CA LEU A 228 2.88 -10.69 12.91
C LEU A 228 3.33 -12.09 13.31
N LEU A 229 2.48 -13.11 13.10
CA LEU A 229 2.82 -14.52 13.35
C LEU A 229 3.97 -14.98 12.46
N LYS A 230 3.95 -14.65 11.16
CA LYS A 230 5.01 -14.99 10.21
C LYS A 230 6.38 -14.40 10.61
N ASN A 231 6.38 -13.21 11.21
CA ASN A 231 7.60 -12.53 11.64
C ASN A 231 8.00 -12.85 13.11
N ASN A 232 7.34 -13.82 13.76
CA ASN A 232 7.54 -14.19 15.17
C ASN A 232 7.34 -13.02 16.17
N ILE A 233 6.58 -12.00 15.79
CA ILE A 233 6.22 -10.88 16.66
C ILE A 233 4.91 -11.24 17.35
N THR A 234 4.98 -11.86 18.53
CA THR A 234 3.79 -12.06 19.34
C THR A 234 3.33 -10.71 19.90
N PRO A 235 2.02 -10.38 19.91
CA PRO A 235 1.52 -9.10 20.43
C PRO A 235 1.83 -8.86 21.92
N GLU A 236 2.35 -9.86 22.64
CA GLU A 236 2.74 -9.79 24.05
C GLU A 236 4.21 -9.40 24.31
N THR A 237 5.11 -9.46 23.32
CA THR A 237 6.55 -9.20 23.59
C THR A 237 6.95 -7.72 23.62
N ALA A 238 6.00 -6.78 23.49
CA ALA A 238 6.26 -5.34 23.53
C ALA A 238 6.00 -4.68 24.91
N THR A 239 5.93 -5.45 26.01
CA THR A 239 5.81 -4.89 27.37
C THR A 239 6.97 -5.28 28.28
N GLY A 240 8.20 -5.29 27.77
CA GLY A 240 9.33 -5.63 28.62
C GLY A 240 10.70 -5.39 28.03
N THR A 241 11.06 -4.15 27.73
CA THR A 241 12.47 -3.74 27.82
C THR A 241 12.57 -2.23 28.03
N THR A 242 12.58 -1.77 29.29
CA THR A 242 13.51 -0.75 29.81
C THR A 242 13.41 -0.76 31.34
N SER A 243 14.24 -1.56 32.00
CA SER A 243 14.69 -1.29 33.37
C SER A 243 16.02 -2.03 33.60
N GLY A 244 17.06 -1.27 33.95
CA GLY A 244 18.44 -1.73 34.15
C GLY A 244 19.28 -1.59 32.88
N LYS A 245 20.35 -0.79 32.83
CA LYS A 245 21.36 -0.52 33.85
C LYS A 245 22.04 0.82 33.59
#